data_AF-A0A286UDQ3-F1
#
_entry.id   AF-A0A286UDQ3-F1
#
_cell.length_a   1.000
_cell.length_b   1.000
_cell.length_c   1.000
_cell.angle_alpha   90.00
_cell.angle_beta   90.00
_cell.angle_gamma   90.00
#
_symmetry.space_group_name_H-M   'P 1'
#
loop_
_entity.id
_entity.type
_entity.pdbx_description
1 polymer ?
#
loop_
_entity_poly.entity_id
_entity_poly.type
_entity_poly.pdbx_seq_one_letter_code
_entity_poly.pdbx_strand_id
1 'polypeptide(L)'
;MFSRSLIVAAVSVPFIASTVYAADCTRTYTVVDGDICDSISAANNASTYQLAAVNSGVIDSTCSNLSPDSSICLGTEGEDCSTTYVVQSGDTCDDISSVFGINSTLLWTNNPNIDDECSNIYIGEVLCVADSVLVPPIPSSGIPATSIPATATAAVPTETASTINAAAATPTDDDGDDGEDDGDDEDDDDLPYCDEL
;
A
#
# COMPACT_ATOMS: atom_id res chain seq x y z
N MET A 1 76.32 -12.93 -17.36
CA MET A 1 74.88 -12.83 -17.68
C MET A 1 74.12 -12.96 -16.37
N PHE A 2 73.73 -11.83 -15.75
CA PHE A 2 73.02 -11.86 -14.47
C PHE A 2 71.54 -11.57 -14.73
N SER A 3 70.70 -12.59 -14.53
CA SER A 3 69.24 -12.52 -14.67
C SER A 3 68.65 -11.59 -13.61
N ARG A 4 67.92 -10.57 -14.06
CA ARG A 4 67.12 -9.68 -13.22
C ARG A 4 65.77 -10.34 -12.99
N SER A 5 65.49 -10.74 -11.75
CA SER A 5 64.17 -11.25 -11.35
C SER A 5 63.24 -10.07 -11.11
N LEU A 6 62.11 -10.05 -11.80
CA LEU A 6 61.01 -9.10 -11.58
C LEU A 6 60.12 -9.63 -10.45
N ILE A 7 59.99 -8.86 -9.37
CA ILE A 7 59.03 -9.13 -8.30
C ILE A 7 57.70 -8.48 -8.72
N VAL A 8 56.70 -9.31 -9.00
CA VAL A 8 55.31 -8.86 -9.23
C VAL A 8 54.63 -8.80 -7.87
N ALA A 9 54.34 -7.58 -7.40
CA ALA A 9 53.52 -7.37 -6.21
C ALA A 9 52.04 -7.55 -6.57
N ALA A 10 51.42 -8.62 -6.09
CA ALA A 10 49.99 -8.84 -6.22
C ALA A 10 49.26 -8.02 -5.14
N VAL A 11 48.52 -6.99 -5.58
CA VAL A 11 47.66 -6.19 -4.71
C VAL A 11 46.34 -6.96 -4.53
N SER A 12 46.18 -7.60 -3.37
CA SER A 12 44.93 -8.27 -2.99
C SER A 12 43.91 -7.22 -2.55
N VAL A 13 42.90 -6.97 -3.38
CA VAL A 13 41.74 -6.13 -3.01
C VAL A 13 40.80 -6.98 -2.14
N PRO A 14 40.43 -6.53 -0.92
CA PRO A 14 39.45 -7.24 -0.11
C PRO A 14 38.07 -7.14 -0.77
N PHE A 15 37.51 -8.29 -1.13
CA PHE A 15 36.12 -8.41 -1.57
C PHE A 15 35.25 -8.31 -0.30
N ILE A 16 34.60 -7.15 -0.10
CA ILE A 16 33.63 -7.01 0.99
C ILE A 16 32.36 -7.71 0.53
N ALA A 17 32.15 -8.95 0.98
CA ALA A 17 30.89 -9.64 0.79
C ALA A 17 29.85 -9.00 1.72
N SER A 18 28.92 -8.23 1.17
CA SER A 18 27.73 -7.80 1.90
C SER A 18 26.89 -9.03 2.23
N THR A 19 26.97 -9.51 3.47
CA THR A 19 26.06 -10.53 3.98
C THR A 19 24.70 -9.89 4.18
N VAL A 20 23.79 -10.09 3.23
CA VAL A 20 22.36 -9.94 3.48
C VAL A 20 22.02 -11.04 4.50
N TYR A 21 21.80 -10.67 5.75
CA TYR A 21 21.24 -11.61 6.71
C TYR A 21 19.85 -11.98 6.21
N ALA A 22 19.66 -13.25 5.86
CA ALA A 22 18.32 -13.82 5.83
C ALA A 22 17.77 -13.60 7.23
N ALA A 23 16.74 -12.76 7.36
CA ALA A 23 16.17 -12.46 8.66
C ALA A 23 15.69 -13.78 9.30
N ASP A 24 16.12 -14.02 10.54
CA ASP A 24 15.83 -15.28 11.22
C ASP A 24 14.33 -15.39 11.47
N CYS A 25 13.72 -16.43 10.90
CA CYS A 25 12.31 -16.70 11.09
C CYS A 25 12.04 -17.07 12.55
N THR A 26 11.19 -16.30 13.24
CA THR A 26 10.87 -16.51 14.65
C THR A 26 9.66 -17.40 14.85
N ARG A 27 8.75 -17.42 13.86
CA ARG A 27 7.49 -18.12 13.93
C ARG A 27 7.20 -18.82 12.61
N THR A 28 6.95 -20.11 12.67
CA THR A 28 6.71 -20.94 11.49
C THR A 28 5.32 -21.57 11.51
N TYR A 29 4.84 -21.90 10.33
CA TYR A 29 3.58 -22.62 10.14
C TYR A 29 3.78 -23.76 9.14
N THR A 30 3.12 -24.89 9.39
CA THR A 30 3.10 -26.03 8.47
C THR A 30 1.79 -25.99 7.72
N VAL A 31 1.87 -25.82 6.40
CA VAL A 31 0.72 -25.74 5.50
C VAL A 31 -0.10 -27.02 5.58
N VAL A 32 -1.41 -26.89 5.71
CA VAL A 32 -2.37 -27.99 5.63
C VAL A 32 -3.17 -27.94 4.33
N ASP A 33 -3.83 -29.06 4.00
CA ASP A 33 -4.66 -29.14 2.81
C ASP A 33 -5.84 -28.14 2.87
N GLY A 34 -5.99 -27.34 1.81
CA GLY A 34 -7.01 -26.31 1.72
C GLY A 34 -6.62 -24.93 2.27
N ASP A 35 -5.40 -24.76 2.78
CA ASP A 35 -4.91 -23.46 3.22
C ASP A 35 -4.74 -22.47 2.05
N ILE A 36 -5.02 -21.20 2.35
CA ILE A 36 -4.63 -20.03 1.56
C ILE A 36 -3.91 -19.03 2.46
N CYS A 37 -3.15 -18.08 1.89
CA CYS A 37 -2.42 -17.09 2.70
C CYS A 37 -3.31 -16.38 3.71
N ASP A 38 -4.51 -15.94 3.32
CA ASP A 38 -5.40 -15.20 4.21
C ASP A 38 -5.92 -16.04 5.38
N SER A 39 -6.24 -17.32 5.15
CA SER A 39 -6.69 -18.22 6.23
C SER A 39 -5.57 -18.53 7.21
N ILE A 40 -4.34 -18.71 6.69
CA ILE A 40 -3.14 -18.88 7.52
C ILE A 40 -2.90 -17.61 8.33
N SER A 41 -2.88 -16.45 7.67
CA SER A 41 -2.66 -15.14 8.28
C SER A 41 -3.67 -14.86 9.40
N ALA A 42 -4.96 -15.08 9.14
CA ALA A 42 -6.02 -14.84 10.11
C ALA A 42 -5.94 -15.80 11.29
N ALA A 43 -5.68 -17.09 11.05
CA ALA A 43 -5.57 -18.09 12.11
C ALA A 43 -4.33 -17.89 13.00
N ASN A 44 -3.28 -17.27 12.46
CA ASN A 44 -1.99 -17.14 13.13
C ASN A 44 -1.67 -15.71 13.58
N ASN A 45 -2.54 -14.72 13.38
CA ASN A 45 -2.23 -13.30 13.62
C ASN A 45 -0.93 -12.90 12.89
N ALA A 46 -0.89 -13.13 11.58
CA ALA A 46 0.20 -12.68 10.73
C ALA A 46 -0.38 -11.80 9.62
N SER A 47 0.24 -10.66 9.34
CA SER A 47 -0.20 -9.81 8.22
C SER A 47 -0.03 -10.55 6.90
N THR A 48 -1.01 -10.43 5.98
CA THR A 48 -0.96 -11.02 4.64
C THR A 48 0.25 -10.49 3.86
N TYR A 49 0.55 -9.18 3.97
CA TYR A 49 1.76 -8.59 3.38
C TYR A 49 3.01 -9.23 3.96
N GLN A 50 3.12 -9.31 5.30
CA GLN A 50 4.31 -9.82 5.94
C GLN A 50 4.57 -11.28 5.55
N LEU A 51 3.53 -12.11 5.55
CA LEU A 51 3.60 -13.50 5.11
C LEU A 51 4.15 -13.61 3.68
N ALA A 52 3.64 -12.80 2.76
CA ALA A 52 4.11 -12.82 1.39
C ALA A 52 5.55 -12.31 1.24
N ALA A 53 5.93 -11.27 1.99
CA ALA A 53 7.25 -10.65 1.94
C ALA A 53 8.35 -11.59 2.47
N VAL A 54 8.15 -12.18 3.65
CA VAL A 54 9.17 -13.05 4.29
C VAL A 54 9.35 -14.38 3.58
N ASN A 55 8.35 -14.81 2.79
CA ASN A 55 8.43 -16.02 1.96
C ASN A 55 8.62 -15.70 0.47
N SER A 56 9.05 -14.48 0.14
CA SER A 56 9.28 -14.08 -1.25
C SER A 56 10.26 -15.03 -1.95
N GLY A 57 9.87 -15.53 -3.12
CA GLY A 57 10.64 -16.51 -3.89
C GLY A 57 10.35 -17.97 -3.54
N VAL A 58 9.61 -18.22 -2.45
CA VAL A 58 9.04 -19.54 -2.11
C VAL A 58 7.55 -19.55 -2.39
N ILE A 59 6.82 -18.55 -1.92
CA ILE A 59 5.41 -18.33 -2.22
C ILE A 59 5.30 -17.35 -3.40
N ASP A 60 4.44 -17.64 -4.37
CA ASP A 60 4.16 -16.74 -5.49
C ASP A 60 3.30 -15.54 -5.06
N SER A 61 3.25 -14.50 -5.88
CA SER A 61 2.52 -13.27 -5.55
C SER A 61 1.01 -13.45 -5.38
N THR A 62 0.46 -14.57 -5.85
CA THR A 62 -0.96 -14.92 -5.75
C THR A 62 -1.25 -15.93 -4.62
N CYS A 63 -0.22 -16.33 -3.88
CA CYS A 63 -0.27 -17.40 -2.90
C CYS A 63 -0.90 -18.71 -3.42
N SER A 64 -0.67 -19.03 -4.69
CA SER A 64 -1.34 -20.16 -5.35
C SER A 64 -0.56 -21.47 -5.28
N ASN A 65 0.71 -21.40 -4.88
CA ASN A 65 1.66 -22.51 -4.89
C ASN A 65 1.93 -23.14 -3.50
N LEU A 66 1.04 -22.91 -2.53
CA LEU A 66 1.12 -23.59 -1.23
C LEU A 66 1.00 -25.10 -1.40
N SER A 67 1.85 -25.85 -0.69
CA SER A 67 1.85 -27.31 -0.70
C SER A 67 1.71 -27.84 0.73
N PRO A 68 0.83 -28.82 1.00
CA PRO A 68 0.71 -29.43 2.33
C PRO A 68 2.06 -29.94 2.85
N ASP A 69 2.25 -29.88 4.17
CA ASP A 69 3.47 -30.22 4.91
C ASP A 69 4.68 -29.30 4.64
N SER A 70 4.55 -28.29 3.78
CA SER A 70 5.58 -27.27 3.62
C SER A 70 5.61 -26.33 4.83
N SER A 71 6.81 -26.00 5.31
CA SER A 71 7.00 -25.02 6.39
C SER A 71 7.22 -23.64 5.78
N ILE A 72 6.41 -22.68 6.18
CA ILE A 72 6.51 -21.26 5.79
C ILE A 72 6.81 -20.40 7.02
N CYS A 73 7.39 -19.23 6.78
CA CYS A 73 7.68 -18.27 7.83
C CYS A 73 6.49 -17.32 8.04
N LEU A 74 6.08 -17.09 9.28
CA LEU A 74 5.01 -16.15 9.63
C LEU A 74 5.53 -14.77 10.03
N GLY A 75 6.78 -14.70 10.47
CA GLY A 75 7.41 -13.45 10.92
C GLY A 75 8.89 -13.66 11.25
N THR A 76 9.63 -12.56 11.20
CA THR A 76 11.07 -12.53 11.45
C THR A 76 11.38 -11.72 12.70
N GLU A 77 12.55 -11.96 13.30
CA GLU A 77 12.96 -11.23 14.51
C GLU A 77 12.94 -9.71 14.29
N GLY A 78 12.29 -8.98 15.20
CA GLY A 78 12.17 -7.53 15.15
C GLY A 78 11.03 -6.98 14.29
N GLU A 79 10.47 -7.78 13.37
CA GLU A 79 9.48 -7.30 12.39
C GLU A 79 8.16 -8.10 12.40
N ASP A 80 8.01 -9.15 13.22
CA ASP A 80 6.78 -9.95 13.33
C ASP A 80 5.62 -9.16 13.94
N CYS A 81 4.66 -8.75 13.10
CA CYS A 81 3.46 -8.06 13.57
C CYS A 81 2.39 -9.04 13.99
N SER A 82 2.28 -9.25 15.31
CA SER A 82 1.24 -10.10 15.92
C SER A 82 -0.05 -9.35 16.27
N THR A 83 -0.04 -8.01 16.24
CA THR A 83 -1.26 -7.19 16.41
C THR A 83 -1.89 -6.94 15.05
N THR A 84 -2.88 -7.76 14.71
CA THR A 84 -3.47 -7.79 13.37
C THR A 84 -4.98 -7.57 13.37
N TYR A 85 -5.50 -7.18 12.22
CA TYR A 85 -6.92 -7.00 11.96
C TYR A 85 -7.32 -7.69 10.66
N VAL A 86 -8.43 -8.43 10.68
CA VAL A 86 -9.00 -9.05 9.48
C VAL A 86 -10.02 -8.10 8.89
N VAL A 87 -9.77 -7.64 7.67
CA VAL A 87 -10.62 -6.69 6.94
C VAL A 87 -12.03 -7.26 6.75
N GLN A 88 -13.03 -6.43 7.03
CA GLN A 88 -14.44 -6.73 6.92
C GLN A 88 -15.11 -5.94 5.78
N SER A 89 -16.35 -6.30 5.48
CA SER A 89 -17.16 -5.58 4.48
C SER A 89 -17.43 -4.15 4.95
N GLY A 90 -17.14 -3.19 4.06
CA GLY A 90 -17.34 -1.76 4.29
C GLY A 90 -16.18 -1.05 4.97
N ASP A 91 -15.10 -1.76 5.32
CA ASP A 91 -13.95 -1.15 6.00
C ASP A 91 -13.16 -0.21 5.07
N THR A 92 -12.72 0.90 5.63
CA THR A 92 -11.73 1.81 5.03
C THR A 92 -10.47 1.87 5.89
N CYS A 93 -9.33 2.27 5.33
CA CYS A 93 -8.10 2.46 6.12
C CYS A 93 -8.27 3.49 7.24
N ASP A 94 -9.10 4.52 7.03
CA ASP A 94 -9.36 5.55 8.04
C ASP A 94 -10.18 4.99 9.21
N ASP A 95 -11.21 4.19 8.93
CA ASP A 95 -12.01 3.54 9.96
C ASP A 95 -11.15 2.57 10.78
N ILE A 96 -10.35 1.74 10.11
CA ILE A 96 -9.42 0.80 10.76
C ILE A 96 -8.42 1.58 11.63
N SER A 97 -7.76 2.59 11.08
CA SER A 97 -6.79 3.40 11.81
C SER A 97 -7.41 4.06 13.05
N SER A 98 -8.64 4.57 12.92
CA SER A 98 -9.39 5.18 14.02
C SER A 98 -9.72 4.19 15.13
N VAL A 99 -10.21 2.99 14.77
CA VAL A 99 -10.57 1.92 15.73
C VAL A 99 -9.36 1.48 16.55
N PHE A 100 -8.19 1.37 15.91
CA PHE A 100 -6.95 0.96 16.59
C PHE A 100 -6.16 2.13 17.20
N GLY A 101 -6.59 3.37 16.98
CA GLY A 101 -5.91 4.56 17.49
C GLY A 101 -4.52 4.76 16.89
N ILE A 102 -4.29 4.31 15.66
CA ILE A 102 -3.02 4.42 14.94
C ILE A 102 -3.10 5.52 13.87
N ASN A 103 -1.94 6.03 13.48
CA ASN A 103 -1.84 6.99 12.38
C ASN A 103 -1.93 6.24 11.03
N SER A 104 -2.63 6.79 10.03
CA SER A 104 -2.73 6.16 8.71
C SER A 104 -1.36 5.93 8.06
N THR A 105 -0.39 6.83 8.23
CA THR A 105 1.01 6.64 7.81
C THR A 105 1.63 5.39 8.42
N LEU A 106 1.33 5.10 9.68
CA LEU A 106 1.82 3.89 10.32
C LEU A 106 1.13 2.63 9.76
N LEU A 107 -0.18 2.70 9.49
CA LEU A 107 -0.91 1.62 8.83
C LEU A 107 -0.29 1.29 7.47
N TRP A 108 -0.05 2.29 6.61
CA TRP A 108 0.61 2.10 5.31
C TRP A 108 2.07 1.64 5.45
N THR A 109 2.80 2.15 6.44
CA THR A 109 4.19 1.71 6.70
C THR A 109 4.24 0.22 7.04
N ASN A 110 3.31 -0.25 7.87
CA ASN A 110 3.22 -1.66 8.27
C ASN A 110 2.58 -2.55 7.20
N ASN A 111 1.83 -1.98 6.26
CA ASN A 111 1.19 -2.69 5.15
C ASN A 111 1.47 -1.99 3.81
N PRO A 112 2.72 -2.06 3.31
CA PRO A 112 3.13 -1.37 2.07
C PRO A 112 2.41 -1.85 0.80
N ASN A 113 1.63 -2.95 0.89
CA ASN A 113 0.82 -3.44 -0.20
C ASN A 113 -0.44 -2.62 -0.43
N ILE A 114 -0.90 -1.85 0.57
CA ILE A 114 -2.06 -0.97 0.46
C ILE A 114 -1.69 0.21 -0.43
N ASP A 115 -2.56 0.54 -1.40
CA ASP A 115 -2.39 1.70 -2.25
C ASP A 115 -2.72 3.03 -1.54
N ASP A 116 -2.36 4.16 -2.16
CA ASP A 116 -2.54 5.48 -1.57
C ASP A 116 -4.04 5.81 -1.33
N GLU A 117 -4.93 5.25 -2.16
CA GLU A 117 -6.38 5.42 -2.05
C GLU A 117 -7.04 4.42 -1.09
N CYS A 118 -6.30 3.47 -0.51
CA CYS A 118 -6.82 2.31 0.22
C CYS A 118 -7.94 1.55 -0.55
N SER A 119 -7.84 1.51 -1.88
CA SER A 119 -8.84 0.94 -2.77
C SER A 119 -8.67 -0.57 -3.00
N ASN A 120 -7.49 -1.09 -2.66
CA ASN A 120 -7.09 -2.47 -2.93
C ASN A 120 -7.22 -3.42 -1.72
N ILE A 121 -7.82 -2.99 -0.61
CA ILE A 121 -8.11 -3.89 0.52
C ILE A 121 -9.38 -4.72 0.28
N TYR A 122 -9.39 -5.94 0.80
CA TYR A 122 -10.49 -6.89 0.55
C TYR A 122 -10.87 -7.70 1.79
N ILE A 123 -12.12 -8.19 1.80
CA ILE A 123 -12.66 -8.97 2.90
C ILE A 123 -11.81 -10.22 3.12
N GLY A 124 -11.32 -10.40 4.35
CA GLY A 124 -10.47 -11.51 4.75
C GLY A 124 -8.96 -11.22 4.71
N GLU A 125 -8.54 -10.12 4.08
CA GLU A 125 -7.15 -9.66 4.15
C GLU A 125 -6.77 -9.34 5.60
N VAL A 126 -5.52 -9.65 5.99
CA VAL A 126 -5.04 -9.43 7.36
C VAL A 126 -4.01 -8.31 7.37
N LEU A 127 -4.35 -7.20 8.03
CA LEU A 127 -3.49 -6.03 8.15
C LEU A 127 -2.76 -6.02 9.50
N CYS A 128 -1.52 -5.56 9.49
CA CYS A 128 -0.79 -5.21 10.70
C CYS A 128 -1.29 -3.86 11.23
N VAL A 129 -1.80 -3.84 12.45
CA VAL A 129 -2.35 -2.63 13.11
C VAL A 129 -1.60 -2.29 14.40
N ALA A 130 -0.33 -2.70 14.49
CA ALA A 130 0.54 -2.34 15.60
C ALA A 130 0.78 -0.81 15.66
N ASP A 131 0.97 -0.29 16.86
CA ASP A 131 1.28 1.13 17.16
C ASP A 131 2.77 1.47 17.01
N SER A 132 3.55 0.53 16.51
CA SER A 132 4.97 0.66 16.17
C SER A 132 5.25 0.08 14.79
N VAL A 133 6.39 0.45 14.22
CA VAL A 133 6.81 -0.04 12.89
C VAL A 133 7.28 -1.48 13.05
N LEU A 134 6.54 -2.40 12.42
CA LEU A 134 6.84 -3.83 12.31
C LEU A 134 6.62 -4.21 10.84
N VAL A 135 7.65 -4.08 10.03
CA VAL A 135 7.55 -4.27 8.57
C VAL A 135 8.81 -4.96 8.04
N PRO A 136 8.69 -6.17 7.48
CA PRO A 136 9.83 -6.82 6.84
C PRO A 136 10.31 -6.01 5.63
N PRO A 137 11.61 -6.09 5.29
CA PRO A 137 12.14 -5.43 4.11
C PRO A 137 11.39 -5.83 2.84
N ILE A 138 11.15 -4.86 1.97
CA ILE A 138 10.51 -5.10 0.66
C ILE A 138 11.41 -6.03 -0.17
N PRO A 139 10.87 -7.13 -0.71
CA PRO A 139 11.64 -8.03 -1.58
C PRO A 139 12.15 -7.34 -2.84
N SER A 140 13.28 -7.84 -3.39
CA SER A 140 13.83 -7.34 -4.66
C SER A 140 12.92 -7.58 -5.87
N SER A 141 11.97 -8.51 -5.74
CA SER A 141 10.95 -8.80 -6.74
C SER A 141 9.80 -7.78 -6.77
N GLY A 142 9.78 -6.82 -5.84
CA GLY A 142 8.74 -5.82 -5.68
C GLY A 142 7.87 -6.04 -4.44
N ILE A 143 6.90 -5.15 -4.23
CA ILE A 143 5.94 -5.24 -3.13
C ILE A 143 4.94 -6.36 -3.46
N PRO A 144 4.80 -7.40 -2.63
CA PRO A 144 3.81 -8.45 -2.83
C PRO A 144 2.39 -7.99 -2.45
N ALA A 145 1.38 -8.76 -2.87
CA ALA A 145 -0.02 -8.59 -2.46
C ALA A 145 -0.63 -7.19 -2.73
N THR A 146 -0.19 -6.49 -3.78
CA THR A 146 -0.65 -5.13 -4.13
C THR A 146 -2.00 -5.09 -4.86
N SER A 147 -2.59 -6.24 -5.18
CA SER A 147 -3.85 -6.34 -5.90
C SER A 147 -4.81 -7.28 -5.19
N ILE A 148 -6.11 -6.99 -5.26
CA ILE A 148 -7.16 -7.87 -4.77
C ILE A 148 -7.10 -9.22 -5.53
N PRO A 149 -7.00 -10.36 -4.83
CA PRO A 149 -7.08 -11.68 -5.46
C PRO A 149 -8.37 -11.85 -6.24
N ALA A 150 -8.33 -12.52 -7.40
CA ALA A 150 -9.50 -12.68 -8.27
C ALA A 150 -10.69 -13.41 -7.60
N THR A 151 -10.43 -14.16 -6.54
CA THR A 151 -11.44 -14.88 -5.74
C THR A 151 -11.95 -14.09 -4.53
N ALA A 152 -11.35 -12.94 -4.23
CA ALA A 152 -11.70 -12.11 -3.09
C ALA A 152 -12.75 -11.04 -3.46
N THR A 153 -13.43 -10.52 -2.44
CA THR A 153 -14.38 -9.41 -2.56
C THR A 153 -13.75 -8.16 -1.97
N ALA A 154 -13.70 -7.06 -2.72
CA ALA A 154 -13.23 -5.77 -2.23
C ALA A 154 -13.97 -5.35 -0.94
N ALA A 155 -13.27 -4.72 0.00
CA ALA A 155 -13.85 -4.32 1.28
C ALA A 155 -14.94 -3.28 1.07
N VAL A 156 -14.64 -2.25 0.29
CA VAL A 156 -15.62 -1.26 -0.18
C VAL A 156 -16.00 -1.65 -1.61
N PRO A 157 -17.31 -1.75 -1.92
CA PRO A 157 -17.72 -1.93 -3.30
C PRO A 157 -17.21 -0.73 -4.12
N THR A 158 -16.50 -1.00 -5.20
CA THR A 158 -16.18 0.05 -6.17
C THR A 158 -17.50 0.69 -6.59
N GLU A 159 -17.69 1.96 -6.23
CA GLU A 159 -18.77 2.78 -6.76
C GLU A 159 -18.65 2.69 -8.28
N THR A 160 -19.48 1.83 -8.88
CA THR A 160 -19.60 1.77 -10.33
C THR A 160 -20.02 3.16 -10.71
N ALA A 161 -19.18 3.91 -11.42
CA ALA A 161 -19.46 5.25 -11.87
C ALA A 161 -20.90 5.26 -12.39
N SER A 162 -21.79 5.79 -11.57
CA SER A 162 -23.20 5.87 -11.91
C SER A 162 -23.19 6.80 -13.11
N THR A 163 -23.52 6.25 -14.28
CA THR A 163 -23.75 7.07 -15.46
C THR A 163 -24.92 7.96 -15.12
N ILE A 164 -24.61 9.14 -14.55
CA ILE A 164 -25.49 10.29 -14.61
C ILE A 164 -25.65 10.56 -16.10
N ASN A 165 -26.71 9.97 -16.66
CA ASN A 165 -27.23 10.39 -17.93
C ASN A 165 -27.67 11.84 -17.71
N ALA A 166 -26.76 12.77 -17.95
CA ALA A 166 -27.04 14.18 -17.99
C ALA A 166 -28.05 14.39 -19.12
N ALA A 167 -29.33 14.33 -18.76
CA ALA A 167 -30.39 14.85 -19.59
C ALA A 167 -30.08 16.35 -19.73
N ALA A 168 -29.69 16.71 -20.94
CA ALA A 168 -29.38 18.06 -21.36
C ALA A 168 -30.46 19.03 -20.85
N ALA A 169 -30.04 19.97 -20.00
CA ALA A 169 -30.78 21.21 -19.84
C ALA A 169 -30.60 21.99 -21.13
N THR A 170 -31.68 22.05 -21.91
CA THR A 170 -31.81 22.87 -23.12
C THR A 170 -31.62 24.34 -22.76
N PRO A 171 -30.78 25.11 -23.45
CA PRO A 171 -30.83 26.57 -23.37
C PRO A 171 -32.06 27.04 -24.15
N THR A 172 -32.98 27.72 -23.48
CA THR A 172 -34.02 28.50 -24.15
C THR A 172 -33.44 29.87 -24.47
N ASP A 173 -33.25 30.13 -25.76
CA ASP A 173 -33.09 31.46 -26.32
C ASP A 173 -34.39 32.26 -26.04
N ASP A 174 -34.26 33.43 -25.41
CA ASP A 174 -35.32 34.42 -25.29
C ASP A 174 -34.83 35.73 -25.91
N ASP A 175 -35.20 35.93 -27.17
CA ASP A 175 -35.00 37.15 -27.93
C ASP A 175 -36.16 38.14 -27.64
N GLY A 176 -35.83 39.25 -26.98
CA GLY A 176 -36.35 40.59 -27.28
C GLY A 176 -37.68 41.04 -26.63
N ASP A 177 -37.60 42.10 -25.81
CA ASP A 177 -38.61 43.17 -25.75
C ASP A 177 -37.98 44.47 -25.23
N ASP A 178 -38.60 45.58 -25.59
CA ASP A 178 -38.01 46.87 -25.92
C ASP A 178 -38.20 47.90 -24.80
N GLY A 179 -37.36 48.95 -24.74
CA GLY A 179 -37.77 50.19 -24.05
C GLY A 179 -36.64 51.07 -23.52
N GLU A 180 -36.50 52.23 -24.15
CA GLU A 180 -35.69 53.40 -23.80
C GLU A 180 -36.05 53.98 -22.41
N ASP A 181 -35.08 54.46 -21.63
CA ASP A 181 -35.17 55.79 -20.98
C ASP A 181 -33.79 56.26 -20.46
N ASP A 182 -33.55 57.55 -20.67
CA ASP A 182 -32.31 58.28 -20.46
C ASP A 182 -32.17 58.73 -18.98
N GLY A 183 -30.94 58.89 -18.50
CA GLY A 183 -30.72 59.50 -17.19
C GLY A 183 -29.27 59.51 -16.75
N ASP A 184 -28.59 60.61 -17.06
CA ASP A 184 -27.30 61.04 -16.52
C ASP A 184 -27.23 60.90 -14.99
N ASP A 185 -26.06 60.55 -14.47
CA ASP A 185 -25.37 61.37 -13.45
C ASP A 185 -23.97 60.81 -13.21
N GLU A 186 -22.98 61.64 -13.53
CA GLU A 186 -21.60 61.53 -13.11
C GLU A 186 -21.52 61.55 -11.58
N ASP A 187 -20.62 60.76 -11.00
CA ASP A 187 -19.87 61.15 -9.80
C ASP A 187 -18.64 60.25 -9.69
N ASP A 188 -17.51 60.83 -10.09
CA ASP A 188 -16.17 60.51 -9.62
C ASP A 188 -16.17 60.44 -8.08
N ASP A 189 -15.40 59.51 -7.49
CA ASP A 189 -14.51 59.82 -6.36
C ASP A 189 -13.72 58.58 -5.86
N ASP A 190 -12.40 58.74 -5.91
CA ASP A 190 -11.39 58.26 -4.95
C ASP A 190 -11.08 56.76 -4.76
N LEU A 191 -10.00 56.32 -5.45
CA LEU A 191 -8.72 55.77 -4.94
C LEU A 191 -8.59 55.42 -3.42
N PRO A 192 -7.58 54.63 -2.95
CA PRO A 192 -6.49 53.95 -3.66
C PRO A 192 -6.20 52.49 -3.19
N TYR A 193 -5.29 51.85 -3.93
CA TYR A 193 -4.43 50.74 -3.54
C TYR A 193 -3.99 50.75 -2.06
N CYS A 194 -4.02 49.58 -1.41
CA CYS A 194 -3.15 49.26 -0.30
C CYS A 194 -2.46 47.93 -0.58
N ASP A 195 -1.21 48.05 -1.03
CA ASP A 195 -0.16 47.06 -0.80
C ASP A 195 0.12 46.92 0.70
N GLU A 196 0.88 45.87 1.04
CA GLU A 196 1.47 45.47 2.34
C GLU A 196 0.55 44.55 3.18
N LEU A 197 0.94 43.32 3.53
CA LEU A 197 2.25 42.78 3.92
C LEU A 197 2.45 41.31 3.51
#